data_AF-R6HAI5-F1
#
_entry.id   AF-R6HAI5-F1
#
_cell.length_a   1.000
_cell.length_b   1.000
_cell.length_c   1.000
_cell.angle_alpha   90.00
_cell.angle_beta   90.00
_cell.angle_gamma   90.00
#
_symmetry.space_group_name_H-M   'P 1'
#
loop_
_entity.id
_entity.type
_entity.pdbx_description
1 polymer ?
#
loop_
_entity_poly.entity_id
_entity_poly.type
_entity_poly.pdbx_seq_one_letter_code
_entity_poly.pdbx_strand_id
1 'polypeptide(L)'
;MLWCTENGIFEGYGNGKFGPMDAVTREQLAAVLYRYTEKYLDMDASSRVVLKDVYRDYEKISRWAEDGMSWASATGLMEGYPDGTVRPRNGEKRSEIAAMFHRYCVNILDV
;
A
#
# COMPACT_ATOMS: atom_id res chain seq x y z
N MET A 1 -7.17 15.48 -5.91
CA MET A 1 -6.93 14.45 -6.95
C MET A 1 -5.92 14.91 -7.98
N LEU A 2 -6.06 16.13 -8.55
CA LEU A 2 -5.09 16.68 -9.52
C LEU A 2 -3.67 16.71 -8.95
N TRP A 3 -3.49 17.32 -7.79
CA TRP A 3 -2.20 17.39 -7.09
C TRP A 3 -1.54 16.02 -6.87
N CYS A 4 -2.28 15.02 -6.39
CA CYS A 4 -1.70 13.71 -6.10
C CYS A 4 -1.30 12.95 -7.38
N THR A 5 -1.97 13.24 -8.50
CA THR A 5 -1.62 12.66 -9.80
C THR A 5 -0.37 13.34 -10.36
N GLU A 6 -0.28 14.67 -10.25
CA GLU A 6 0.90 15.46 -10.65
C GLU A 6 2.16 15.05 -9.89
N ASN A 7 2.03 14.68 -8.61
CA ASN A 7 3.14 14.23 -7.78
C ASN A 7 3.40 12.70 -7.90
N GLY A 8 2.70 12.00 -8.79
CA GLY A 8 2.90 10.56 -9.00
C GLY A 8 2.55 9.66 -7.81
N ILE A 9 1.70 10.16 -6.90
CA ILE A 9 1.22 9.43 -5.72
C ILE A 9 0.06 8.52 -6.11
N PHE A 10 -0.86 9.01 -6.95
CA PHE A 10 -1.93 8.22 -7.54
C PHE A 10 -1.81 8.15 -9.06
N GLU A 11 -1.98 6.96 -9.61
CA GLU A 11 -1.93 6.71 -11.07
C GLU A 11 -3.32 6.36 -11.65
N GLY A 12 -4.30 6.07 -10.78
CA GLY A 12 -5.60 5.54 -11.19
C GLY A 12 -5.51 4.10 -11.72
N TYR A 13 -6.58 3.62 -12.35
CA TYR A 13 -6.62 2.29 -12.99
C TYR A 13 -6.01 2.29 -14.41
N GLY A 14 -5.48 3.42 -14.87
CA GLY A 14 -5.19 3.67 -16.29
C GLY A 14 -6.42 4.11 -17.08
N ASN A 15 -6.23 4.46 -18.36
CA ASN A 15 -7.29 4.87 -19.30
C ASN A 15 -8.16 6.04 -18.81
N GLY A 16 -7.59 6.96 -18.02
CA GLY A 16 -8.30 8.12 -17.44
C GLY A 16 -9.32 7.77 -16.35
N LYS A 17 -9.36 6.51 -15.87
CA LYS A 17 -10.28 6.07 -14.82
C LYS A 17 -9.59 6.03 -13.46
N PHE A 18 -10.23 6.60 -12.46
CA PHE A 18 -9.74 6.61 -11.08
C PHE A 18 -10.60 5.79 -10.11
N GLY A 19 -11.90 5.68 -10.37
CA GLY A 19 -12.86 5.02 -9.47
C GLY A 19 -12.92 5.64 -8.07
N PRO A 20 -13.26 6.93 -7.94
CA PRO A 20 -13.26 7.63 -6.65
C PRO A 20 -14.29 7.09 -5.64
N MET A 21 -15.26 6.30 -6.11
CA MET A 21 -16.30 5.68 -5.26
C MET A 21 -16.01 4.21 -4.97
N ASP A 22 -14.92 3.67 -5.51
CA ASP A 22 -14.57 2.27 -5.32
C ASP A 22 -13.94 2.07 -3.93
N ALA A 23 -14.15 0.88 -3.36
CA ALA A 23 -13.47 0.51 -2.12
C ALA A 23 -11.97 0.41 -2.38
N VAL A 24 -11.17 1.06 -1.53
CA VAL A 24 -9.71 0.98 -1.59
C VAL A 24 -9.27 -0.42 -1.17
N THR A 25 -8.43 -1.04 -1.99
CA THR A 25 -7.81 -2.34 -1.70
C THR A 25 -6.51 -2.17 -0.93
N ARG A 26 -6.05 -3.23 -0.25
CA ARG A 26 -4.78 -3.24 0.50
C ARG A 26 -3.60 -2.86 -0.38
N GLU A 27 -3.53 -3.46 -1.56
CA GLU A 27 -2.41 -3.23 -2.48
C GLU A 27 -2.38 -1.80 -3.02
N GLN A 28 -3.55 -1.18 -3.21
CA GLN A 28 -3.64 0.23 -3.56
C GLN A 28 -3.16 1.12 -2.42
N LEU A 29 -3.58 0.86 -1.18
CA LEU A 29 -3.17 1.67 -0.04
C LEU A 29 -1.66 1.57 0.21
N ALA A 30 -1.10 0.36 0.13
CA ALA A 30 0.34 0.14 0.27
C ALA A 30 1.14 0.88 -0.82
N ALA A 31 0.72 0.79 -2.08
CA ALA A 31 1.39 1.47 -3.18
C ALA A 31 1.33 3.00 -3.05
N VAL A 32 0.18 3.55 -2.64
CA VAL A 32 0.00 4.99 -2.44
C VAL A 32 0.89 5.52 -1.32
N LEU A 33 0.90 4.84 -0.16
CA LEU A 33 1.73 5.25 0.98
C LEU A 33 3.21 5.15 0.63
N TYR A 34 3.63 4.06 -0.03
CA TYR A 34 5.00 3.89 -0.51
C TYR A 34 5.45 5.04 -1.43
N ARG A 35 4.64 5.36 -2.45
CA ARG A 35 4.94 6.45 -3.39
C ARG A 35 4.95 7.80 -2.69
N TYR A 36 4.07 8.01 -1.72
CA TYR A 36 4.04 9.24 -0.93
C TYR A 36 5.32 9.41 -0.11
N THR A 37 5.77 8.34 0.56
CA THR A 37 7.04 8.35 1.32
C THR A 37 8.24 8.59 0.42
N GLU A 38 8.38 7.83 -0.66
CA GLU A 38 9.57 7.87 -1.52
C GLU A 38 9.61 9.14 -2.39
N LYS A 39 8.50 9.48 -3.07
CA LYS A 39 8.52 10.53 -4.11
C LYS A 39 8.21 11.92 -3.59
N TYR A 40 7.44 12.03 -2.52
CA TYR A 40 6.97 13.33 -2.03
C TYR A 40 7.68 13.77 -0.76
N LEU A 41 7.85 12.87 0.21
CA LEU A 41 8.57 13.17 1.44
C LEU A 41 10.08 13.03 1.29
N ASP A 42 10.55 12.41 0.20
CA ASP A 42 11.98 12.09 -0.04
C ASP A 42 12.60 11.30 1.13
N MET A 43 11.79 10.41 1.73
CA MET A 43 12.17 9.58 2.86
C MET A 43 12.63 8.20 2.40
N ASP A 44 13.50 7.58 3.20
CA ASP A 44 13.96 6.23 2.91
C ASP A 44 12.82 5.22 2.97
N ALA A 45 12.46 4.70 1.80
CA ALA A 45 11.53 3.61 1.64
C ALA A 45 12.26 2.39 1.05
N SER A 46 13.48 2.06 1.50
CA SER A 46 14.27 0.93 0.99
C SER A 46 14.03 -0.41 1.68
N SER A 47 13.37 -0.42 2.84
CA SER A 47 13.06 -1.66 3.57
C SER A 47 12.18 -2.58 2.74
N ARG A 48 12.54 -3.86 2.62
CA ARG A 48 11.85 -4.84 1.77
C ARG A 48 11.77 -6.20 2.46
N VAL A 49 10.71 -6.93 2.16
CA VAL A 49 10.61 -8.39 2.41
C VAL A 49 10.31 -9.12 1.12
N VAL A 50 10.72 -10.39 1.05
CA VAL A 50 10.40 -11.26 -0.08
C VAL A 50 8.97 -11.77 0.09
N LEU A 51 8.02 -11.18 -0.64
CA LEU A 51 6.57 -11.41 -0.46
C LEU A 51 6.16 -12.89 -0.54
N LYS A 52 6.80 -13.68 -1.40
CA LYS A 52 6.55 -15.13 -1.53
C LYS A 52 6.90 -15.94 -0.28
N ASP A 53 7.81 -15.42 0.54
CA ASP A 53 8.25 -16.09 1.77
C ASP A 53 7.36 -15.69 2.96
N VAL A 54 6.58 -14.61 2.81
CA VAL A 54 5.68 -14.06 3.84
C VAL A 54 4.23 -14.47 3.61
N TYR A 55 3.77 -14.47 2.36
CA TYR A 55 2.36 -14.66 2.01
C TYR A 55 2.14 -15.82 1.05
N ARG A 56 1.17 -16.67 1.40
CA ARG A 56 0.76 -17.83 0.60
C ARG A 56 0.04 -17.43 -0.68
N ASP A 57 -0.62 -16.27 -0.69
CA ASP A 57 -1.35 -15.74 -1.83
C ASP A 57 -0.62 -14.57 -2.52
N TYR A 58 0.72 -14.50 -2.40
CA TYR A 58 1.54 -13.44 -3.00
C TYR A 58 1.29 -13.26 -4.50
N GLU A 59 0.96 -14.34 -5.22
CA GLU A 59 0.67 -14.31 -6.66
C GLU A 59 -0.56 -13.47 -7.02
N LYS A 60 -1.43 -13.18 -6.03
CA LYS A 60 -2.59 -12.29 -6.22
C LYS A 60 -2.21 -10.82 -6.18
N ILE A 61 -1.01 -10.48 -5.69
CA ILE A 61 -0.51 -9.11 -5.63
C ILE A 61 -0.28 -8.64 -7.06
N SER A 62 -0.85 -7.48 -7.39
CA SER A 62 -0.62 -6.89 -8.70
C SER A 62 0.81 -6.37 -8.80
N ARG A 63 1.47 -6.62 -9.94
CA ARG A 63 2.88 -6.22 -10.17
C ARG A 63 3.20 -4.76 -9.82
N TRP A 64 2.28 -3.85 -10.13
CA TRP A 64 2.44 -2.41 -9.86
C TRP A 64 2.42 -2.05 -8.36
N ALA A 65 1.97 -2.98 -7.51
CA ALA A 65 1.90 -2.82 -6.06
C ALA A 65 2.97 -3.61 -5.32
N GLU A 66 3.79 -4.43 -5.99
CA GLU A 66 4.77 -5.31 -5.34
C GLU A 66 5.75 -4.55 -4.45
N ASP A 67 6.31 -3.43 -4.93
CA ASP A 67 7.24 -2.62 -4.14
C ASP A 67 6.57 -2.05 -2.88
N GLY A 68 5.37 -1.48 -3.04
CA GLY A 68 4.62 -0.93 -1.93
C GLY A 68 4.20 -1.99 -0.91
N MET A 69 3.79 -3.18 -1.37
CA MET A 69 3.44 -4.30 -0.52
C MET A 69 4.65 -4.86 0.22
N SER A 70 5.78 -5.01 -0.46
CA SER A 70 7.04 -5.47 0.12
C SER A 70 7.51 -4.51 1.20
N TRP A 71 7.50 -3.22 0.91
CA TRP A 71 7.84 -2.18 1.88
C TRP A 71 6.88 -2.13 3.07
N ALA A 72 5.57 -2.10 2.82
CA ALA A 72 4.57 -2.03 3.88
C ALA A 72 4.60 -3.23 4.83
N SER A 73 4.97 -4.41 4.31
CA SER A 73 5.14 -5.62 5.11
C SER A 73 6.44 -5.57 5.93
N ALA A 74 7.52 -5.00 5.37
CA ALA A 74 8.81 -4.85 6.04
C ALA A 74 8.74 -3.84 7.21
N THR A 75 7.98 -2.77 7.04
CA THR A 75 7.84 -1.68 8.03
C THR A 75 6.73 -1.91 9.05
N GLY A 76 6.02 -3.04 8.95
CA GLY A 76 4.91 -3.37 9.84
C GLY A 76 3.65 -2.52 9.62
N LEU A 77 3.57 -1.75 8.52
CA LEU A 77 2.34 -1.03 8.15
C LEU A 77 1.20 -1.99 7.83
N MET A 78 1.55 -3.12 7.25
CA MET A 78 0.64 -4.19 6.90
C MET A 78 1.09 -5.51 7.50
N GLU A 79 0.12 -6.22 8.07
CA GLU A 79 0.29 -7.60 8.53
C GLU A 79 -0.60 -8.53 7.70
N GLY A 80 -0.16 -9.77 7.57
CA GLY A 80 -0.97 -10.84 7.00
C GLY A 80 -2.04 -11.31 7.96
N TYR A 81 -2.93 -12.14 7.44
CA TYR A 81 -3.92 -12.86 8.22
C TYR A 81 -3.30 -14.12 8.86
N PRO A 82 -3.89 -14.66 9.94
CA PRO A 82 -3.39 -15.88 10.60
C PRO A 82 -3.30 -17.12 9.69
N ASP A 83 -4.00 -17.13 8.56
CA ASP A 83 -3.95 -18.19 7.55
C ASP A 83 -2.73 -18.07 6.60
N GLY A 84 -1.88 -17.05 6.80
CA GLY A 84 -0.71 -16.74 5.98
C GLY A 84 -1.04 -16.02 4.68
N THR A 85 -2.24 -15.44 4.53
CA THR A 85 -2.62 -14.66 3.35
C THR A 85 -2.52 -13.15 3.59
N VAL A 86 -2.42 -12.36 2.52
CA VAL A 86 -2.50 -10.89 2.57
C VAL A 86 -3.78 -10.35 1.94
N ARG A 87 -4.45 -11.13 1.06
CA ARG A 87 -5.74 -10.77 0.44
C ARG A 87 -5.69 -9.39 -0.23
N PRO A 88 -4.76 -9.18 -1.19
CA PRO A 88 -4.36 -7.84 -1.63
C PRO A 88 -5.48 -7.04 -2.33
N ARG A 89 -6.41 -7.74 -2.99
CA ARG A 89 -7.52 -7.17 -3.77
C ARG A 89 -8.84 -7.11 -3.01
N ASN A 90 -8.90 -7.59 -1.77
CA ASN A 90 -10.11 -7.43 -0.99
C ASN A 90 -10.29 -5.94 -0.68
N GLY A 91 -11.51 -5.44 -0.91
CA GLY A 91 -11.87 -4.10 -0.47
C GLY A 91 -11.78 -4.04 1.05
N GLU A 92 -10.97 -3.12 1.56
CA GLU A 92 -10.74 -2.97 2.98
C GLU A 92 -11.92 -2.24 3.63
N LYS A 93 -12.25 -2.62 4.87
CA LYS A 93 -13.17 -1.81 5.67
C LYS A 93 -12.47 -0.51 6.05
N ARG A 94 -13.25 0.57 6.24
CA ARG A 94 -12.71 1.87 6.71
C ARG A 94 -11.85 1.74 7.97
N SER A 95 -12.15 0.77 8.83
CA SER A 95 -11.38 0.46 10.05
C SER A 95 -9.97 -0.03 9.74
N GLU A 96 -9.77 -0.81 8.69
CA GLU A 96 -8.47 -1.38 8.35
C GLU A 96 -7.59 -0.34 7.65
N ILE A 97 -8.18 0.49 6.80
CA ILE A 97 -7.54 1.68 6.23
C ILE A 97 -7.05 2.60 7.37
N ALA A 98 -7.91 2.88 8.35
CA ALA A 98 -7.55 3.71 9.50
C ALA A 98 -6.41 3.10 10.33
N ALA A 99 -6.40 1.77 10.52
CA ALA A 99 -5.33 1.09 11.24
C ALA A 99 -3.99 1.18 10.50
N MET A 100 -3.98 0.99 9.18
CA MET A 100 -2.77 1.15 8.37
C MET A 100 -2.27 2.59 8.37
N PHE A 101 -3.17 3.56 8.30
CA PHE A 101 -2.82 4.98 8.36
C PHE A 101 -2.26 5.39 9.73
N HIS A 102 -2.85 4.87 10.83
CA HIS A 102 -2.32 5.09 12.17
C HIS A 102 -0.90 4.54 12.31
N ARG A 103 -0.65 3.31 11.84
CA ARG A 103 0.70 2.74 11.83
C ARG A 103 1.65 3.57 10.95
N TYR A 104 1.16 4.15 9.86
CA TYR A 104 1.96 5.05 9.02
C TYR A 104 2.40 6.31 9.77
N CYS A 105 1.49 6.98 10.48
CA CYS A 105 1.83 8.13 11.31
C CYS A 105 2.86 7.78 12.38
N VAL A 106 2.64 6.68 13.10
CA VAL A 106 3.47 6.31 14.26
C VAL A 106 4.83 5.73 13.84
N ASN A 107 4.88 4.87 12.82
CA ASN A 107 6.09 4.09 12.51
C ASN A 107 6.95 4.69 11.39
N ILE A 108 6.39 5.56 10.55
CA ILE A 108 7.12 6.17 9.43
C ILE A 108 7.31 7.66 9.64
N LEU A 109 6.25 8.38 10.02
CA LEU A 109 6.32 9.83 10.14
C LEU A 109 6.80 10.33 11.50
N ASP A 110 6.85 9.46 12.53
CA ASP A 110 7.17 9.80 13.91
C ASP A 110 6.34 10.99 14.48
N VAL A 111 5.05 11.07 14.11
CA VAL A 111 4.10 12.13 14.54
C VAL A 111 2.86 11.60 15.23
#